data_AF-A0AA85G3F3-F1
#
_entry.id   AF-A0AA85G3F3-F1
#
_cell.length_a   1.000
_cell.length_b   1.000
_cell.length_c   1.000
_cell.angle_alpha   90.00
_cell.angle_beta   90.00
_cell.angle_gamma   90.00
#
_symmetry.space_group_name_H-M   'P 1'
#
loop_
_entity.id
_entity.type
_entity.pdbx_description
1 polymer ?
#
loop_
_entity_poly.entity_id
_entity_poly.type
_entity_poly.pdbx_seq_one_letter_code
_entity_poly.pdbx_strand_id
1 'polypeptide(L)'
;MEVVAAACCVCGKEISQDQALYCPQCKALFYCSDKCRTADWISPNNPDHSHQQWCSKMKDFMNFEPVLQKLPFTFAPITTAADFTRFKLDEILSHFGVNRQGLWKYEFCSNSHHFQISPGGDLPLFSDLWTTTTIDSEKLAPVTLSSSPSYEDALVRAFVSPSLAVIMSLSPLYDSPAPDLQEPSLVNINLRDWLDYYKWRGLCSPDEESISNPLALLLHWPLTLYHIVAHKLPQINPFCIPKILINRKLIIHVIGVEKELSLLPVFKELDHLFKPQLRICIYFIGRHFDAATDRIVYHLSSRLSVSVWSGLYHEFLHTQKSNELADLIIGFNAGLAAYPTWPLTLSSIAVSLHNFVCRIFIIVPVSGRLV
;
A
#
# COMPACT_ATOMS: atom_id res chain seq x y z
N MET A 1 27.04 1.34 16.35
CA MET A 1 26.20 0.12 16.38
C MET A 1 25.07 0.38 17.36
N GLU A 2 24.01 1.07 16.94
CA GLU A 2 22.80 1.12 17.75
C GLU A 2 21.91 -0.05 17.34
N VAL A 3 21.61 -0.88 18.32
CA VAL A 3 20.75 -2.06 18.20
C VAL A 3 19.34 -1.55 17.91
N VAL A 4 18.75 -1.96 16.79
CA VAL A 4 17.37 -1.60 16.43
C VAL A 4 16.46 -1.99 17.59
N ALA A 5 15.83 -1.01 18.24
CA ALA A 5 14.94 -1.25 19.36
C ALA A 5 13.59 -1.78 18.85
N ALA A 6 13.16 -2.95 19.34
CA ALA A 6 11.82 -3.48 19.13
C ALA A 6 10.93 -3.13 20.32
N ALA A 7 9.68 -2.74 20.09
CA ALA A 7 8.73 -2.50 21.18
C ALA A 7 8.09 -3.81 21.65
N CYS A 8 7.99 -4.01 22.97
CA CYS A 8 7.25 -5.12 23.56
C CYS A 8 5.79 -5.07 23.10
N CYS A 9 5.25 -6.16 22.53
CA CYS A 9 3.88 -6.17 22.01
C CYS A 9 2.80 -5.99 23.11
N VAL A 10 3.16 -6.21 24.38
CA VAL A 10 2.23 -6.10 25.52
C VAL A 10 2.30 -4.75 26.21
N CYS A 11 3.50 -4.25 26.49
CA CYS A 11 3.69 -3.05 27.31
C CYS A 11 4.29 -1.86 26.56
N GLY A 12 4.61 -2.00 25.27
CA GLY A 12 5.16 -0.94 24.43
C GLY A 12 6.60 -0.54 24.77
N LYS A 13 7.22 -1.10 25.82
CA LYS A 13 8.59 -0.79 26.22
C LYS A 13 9.55 -1.12 25.06
N GLU A 14 10.43 -0.18 24.73
CA GLU A 14 11.54 -0.39 23.79
C GLU A 14 12.57 -1.38 24.36
N ILE A 15 12.98 -2.34 23.54
CA ILE A 15 13.89 -3.44 23.89
C ILE A 15 14.97 -3.49 22.82
N SER A 16 16.23 -3.58 23.21
CA SER A 16 17.28 -3.87 22.25
C SER A 16 17.12 -5.30 21.71
N GLN A 17 17.39 -5.51 20.42
CA GLN A 17 17.17 -6.79 19.74
C GLN A 17 17.88 -7.99 20.40
N ASP A 18 19.04 -7.76 21.03
CA ASP A 18 19.80 -8.74 21.80
C ASP A 18 19.13 -9.15 23.11
N GLN A 19 18.25 -8.31 23.65
CA GLN A 19 17.50 -8.54 24.90
C GLN A 19 16.05 -8.96 24.65
N ALA A 20 15.59 -8.95 23.41
CA ALA A 20 14.22 -9.27 23.05
C ALA A 20 13.95 -10.77 23.17
N LEU A 21 12.92 -11.15 23.93
CA LEU A 21 12.45 -12.52 24.01
C LEU A 21 11.45 -12.78 22.89
N TYR A 22 11.70 -13.84 22.11
CA TYR A 22 10.82 -14.24 21.01
C TYR A 22 9.89 -15.36 21.45
N CYS A 23 8.72 -15.45 20.82
CA CYS A 23 8.01 -16.72 20.80
C CYS A 23 8.87 -17.77 20.07
N PRO A 24 9.21 -18.90 20.70
CA PRO A 24 10.06 -19.92 20.07
C PRO A 24 9.35 -20.64 18.91
N GLN A 25 8.01 -20.61 18.86
CA GLN A 25 7.22 -21.28 17.84
C GLN A 25 6.99 -20.42 16.60
N CYS A 26 6.38 -19.23 16.76
CA CYS A 26 6.02 -18.39 15.62
C CYS A 26 7.13 -17.41 15.24
N LYS A 27 7.99 -16.99 16.19
CA LYS A 27 8.99 -15.93 16.01
C LYS A 27 8.44 -14.57 15.56
N ALA A 28 7.12 -14.39 15.48
CA ALA A 28 6.47 -13.15 15.04
C ALA A 28 6.48 -12.04 16.11
N LEU A 29 6.33 -12.41 17.38
CA LEU A 29 6.15 -11.49 18.51
C LEU A 29 7.40 -11.40 19.39
N PHE A 30 7.58 -10.22 20.01
CA PHE A 30 8.67 -9.93 20.95
C PHE A 30 8.15 -9.42 22.28
N TYR A 31 8.87 -9.80 23.33
CA TYR A 31 8.53 -9.49 24.70
C TYR A 31 9.76 -8.99 25.45
N CYS A 32 9.55 -8.05 26.37
CA CYS A 32 10.61 -7.59 27.27
C CYS A 32 10.87 -8.57 28.43
N SER A 33 9.97 -9.54 28.65
CA SER A 33 10.05 -10.52 29.73
C SER A 33 9.09 -11.71 29.51
N ASP A 34 9.35 -12.84 30.17
CA ASP A 34 8.43 -13.98 30.21
C ASP A 34 7.06 -13.65 30.80
N LYS A 35 7.00 -12.64 31.68
CA LYS A 35 5.73 -12.12 32.22
C LYS A 35 4.84 -11.58 31.10
N CYS A 36 5.39 -10.73 30.23
CA CYS A 36 4.65 -10.21 29.08
C CYS A 36 4.28 -11.34 28.12
N ARG A 37 5.19 -12.28 27.85
CA ARG A 37 4.89 -13.43 26.98
C ARG A 37 3.73 -14.28 27.49
N THR A 38 3.69 -14.55 28.79
CA THR A 38 2.62 -15.36 29.41
C THR A 38 1.29 -14.62 29.46
N ALA A 39 1.32 -13.31 29.72
CA ALA A 39 0.12 -12.47 29.68
C ALA A 39 -0.51 -12.43 28.28
N ASP A 40 0.30 -12.31 27.24
CA ASP A 40 -0.13 -12.34 25.84
C ASP A 40 -0.64 -13.72 25.38
N TRP A 41 -0.03 -14.80 25.90
CA TRP A 41 -0.43 -16.17 25.56
C TRP A 41 -1.91 -16.43 25.80
N ILE A 42 -2.43 -15.97 26.95
CA ILE A 42 -3.84 -16.15 27.32
C ILE A 42 -4.68 -14.92 26.93
N SER A 43 -4.08 -13.73 26.90
CA SER A 43 -4.73 -12.43 26.65
C SER A 43 -6.13 -12.34 27.29
N PRO A 44 -6.24 -12.30 28.62
CA PRO A 44 -7.53 -12.41 29.31
C PRO A 44 -8.53 -11.29 28.94
N ASN A 45 -8.03 -10.13 28.50
CA ASN A 45 -8.87 -9.01 28.05
C ASN A 45 -9.40 -9.20 26.62
N ASN A 46 -8.80 -10.10 25.83
CA ASN A 46 -9.19 -10.38 24.45
C ASN A 46 -8.83 -11.83 24.05
N PRO A 47 -9.57 -12.83 24.55
CA PRO A 47 -9.19 -14.24 24.39
C PRO A 47 -9.13 -14.71 22.93
N ASP A 48 -9.98 -14.14 22.07
CA ASP A 48 -10.07 -14.44 20.62
C ASP A 48 -8.86 -13.94 19.82
N HIS A 49 -8.04 -13.08 20.42
CA HIS A 49 -6.77 -12.58 19.88
C HIS A 49 -5.60 -12.93 20.79
N SER A 50 -5.79 -13.92 21.67
CA SER A 50 -4.70 -14.46 22.46
C SER A 50 -3.64 -15.06 21.54
N HIS A 51 -2.37 -14.90 21.92
CA HIS A 51 -1.29 -15.48 21.15
C HIS A 51 -1.41 -17.01 21.07
N GLN A 52 -2.00 -17.68 22.06
CA GLN A 52 -2.32 -19.12 21.97
C GLN A 52 -3.13 -19.49 20.72
N GLN A 53 -4.15 -18.69 20.38
CA GLN A 53 -5.00 -18.95 19.21
C GLN A 53 -4.30 -18.58 17.89
N TRP A 54 -3.48 -17.53 17.89
CA TRP A 54 -2.86 -17.00 16.67
C TRP A 54 -1.44 -17.50 16.40
N CYS A 55 -0.78 -18.15 17.37
CA CYS A 55 0.62 -18.58 17.27
C CYS A 55 0.87 -19.44 16.02
N SER A 56 -0.02 -20.42 15.76
CA SER A 56 0.12 -21.29 14.58
C SER A 56 -0.02 -20.51 13.27
N LYS A 57 -1.02 -19.63 13.16
CA LYS A 57 -1.24 -18.80 11.96
C LYS A 57 -0.07 -17.83 11.74
N MET A 58 0.41 -17.20 12.81
CA MET A 58 1.59 -16.34 12.78
C MET A 58 2.84 -17.09 12.34
N LYS A 59 3.00 -18.35 12.78
CA LYS A 59 4.10 -19.21 12.31
C LYS A 59 4.00 -19.44 10.81
N ASP A 60 2.82 -19.74 10.30
CA ASP A 60 2.61 -19.94 8.86
C ASP A 60 2.96 -18.66 8.09
N PHE A 61 2.49 -17.50 8.54
CA PHE A 61 2.85 -16.21 7.94
C PHE A 61 4.37 -15.94 7.96
N MET A 62 5.04 -16.21 9.08
CA MET A 62 6.50 -16.08 9.16
C MET A 62 7.24 -17.06 8.24
N ASN A 63 6.68 -18.24 7.96
CA ASN A 63 7.26 -19.15 6.96
C ASN A 63 7.09 -18.62 5.52
N PHE A 64 6.12 -17.73 5.27
CA PHE A 64 5.94 -17.07 3.97
C PHE A 64 6.84 -15.84 3.80
N GLU A 65 7.45 -15.29 4.85
CA GLU A 65 8.33 -14.12 4.80
C GLU A 65 9.41 -14.21 3.68
N PRO A 66 10.14 -15.33 3.50
CA PRO A 66 11.15 -15.43 2.44
C PRO A 66 10.56 -15.43 1.02
N VAL A 67 9.29 -15.80 0.87
CA VAL A 67 8.57 -15.74 -0.41
C VAL A 67 8.14 -14.31 -0.68
N LEU A 68 7.68 -13.59 0.34
CA LEU A 68 7.27 -12.19 0.25
C LEU A 68 8.44 -11.28 -0.13
N GLN A 69 9.66 -11.55 0.36
CA GLN A 69 10.87 -10.83 -0.07
C GLN A 69 11.19 -10.96 -1.57
N LYS A 70 10.59 -11.95 -2.27
CA LYS A 70 10.79 -12.21 -3.70
C LYS A 70 9.60 -11.80 -4.55
N LEU A 71 8.56 -11.24 -3.96
CA LEU A 71 7.39 -10.82 -4.70
C LEU A 71 7.76 -9.63 -5.61
N PRO A 72 7.37 -9.62 -6.89
CA PRO A 72 7.57 -8.46 -7.75
C PRO A 72 7.08 -7.16 -7.11
N PHE A 73 7.81 -6.08 -7.36
CA PHE A 73 7.49 -4.75 -6.84
C PHE A 73 7.40 -4.64 -5.31
N THR A 74 7.89 -5.64 -4.57
CA THR A 74 8.14 -5.41 -3.14
C THR A 74 9.23 -4.37 -2.97
N PHE A 75 9.16 -3.69 -1.83
CA PHE A 75 10.16 -2.76 -1.34
C PHE A 75 11.55 -3.20 -1.82
N ALA A 76 12.18 -2.33 -2.62
CA ALA A 76 13.35 -2.61 -3.45
C ALA A 76 14.36 -3.58 -2.80
N PRO A 77 15.19 -4.31 -3.56
CA PRO A 77 16.13 -5.30 -3.01
C PRO A 77 16.93 -4.82 -1.80
N ILE A 78 17.19 -3.50 -1.71
CA ILE A 78 17.86 -2.83 -0.60
C ILE A 78 17.06 -2.77 0.71
N THR A 79 15.73 -2.71 0.66
CA THR A 79 14.83 -2.60 1.82
C THR A 79 14.19 -3.92 2.23
N THR A 80 14.26 -4.93 1.37
CA THR A 80 13.92 -6.33 1.68
C THR A 80 15.12 -7.16 2.11
N ALA A 81 16.33 -6.59 2.09
CA ALA A 81 17.54 -7.23 2.58
C ALA A 81 17.42 -7.61 4.06
N ALA A 82 17.91 -8.78 4.44
CA ALA A 82 17.84 -9.30 5.81
C ALA A 82 18.53 -8.40 6.85
N ASP A 83 19.49 -7.59 6.41
CA ASP A 83 20.23 -6.64 7.22
C ASP A 83 19.75 -5.18 7.01
N PHE A 84 18.59 -4.98 6.40
CA PHE A 84 18.01 -3.65 6.22
C PHE A 84 17.64 -3.03 7.57
N THR A 85 17.98 -1.75 7.73
CA THR A 85 17.70 -0.98 8.95
C THR A 85 17.20 0.40 8.57
N ARG A 86 16.50 1.06 9.50
CA ARG A 86 16.06 2.45 9.33
C ARG A 86 17.23 3.43 9.17
N PHE A 87 18.40 3.10 9.73
CA PHE A 87 19.64 3.85 9.50
C PHE A 87 20.10 3.75 8.05
N LYS A 88 20.10 2.55 7.45
CA LYS A 88 20.41 2.38 6.03
C LYS A 88 19.43 3.15 5.14
N LEU A 89 18.14 3.14 5.49
CA LEU A 89 17.14 3.95 4.79
C LEU A 89 17.46 5.44 4.84
N ASP A 90 17.82 5.94 6.03
CA ASP A 90 18.24 7.34 6.25
C ASP A 90 19.48 7.69 5.44
N GLU A 91 20.49 6.81 5.41
CA GLU A 91 21.71 6.96 4.60
C GLU A 91 21.40 7.03 3.10
N ILE A 92 20.59 6.10 2.59
CA ILE A 92 20.18 6.07 1.17
C ILE A 92 19.44 7.34 0.79
N LEU A 93 18.41 7.73 1.56
CA LEU A 93 17.62 8.91 1.23
C LEU A 93 18.43 10.21 1.39
N SER A 94 19.41 10.22 2.30
CA SER A 94 20.33 11.35 2.46
C SER A 94 21.30 11.46 1.30
N HIS A 95 21.81 10.33 0.80
CA HIS A 95 22.65 10.28 -0.40
C HIS A 95 21.94 10.87 -1.62
N PHE A 96 20.64 10.61 -1.77
CA PHE A 96 19.81 11.19 -2.84
C PHE A 96 19.27 12.59 -2.52
N GLY A 97 19.58 13.16 -1.35
CA GLY A 97 19.16 14.52 -0.97
C GLY A 97 17.67 14.68 -0.66
N VAL A 98 16.93 13.57 -0.52
CA VAL A 98 15.46 13.58 -0.35
C VAL A 98 15.01 13.18 1.07
N ASN A 99 15.94 12.87 1.96
CA ASN A 99 15.64 12.40 3.31
C ASN A 99 14.69 13.36 4.07
N ARG A 100 13.63 12.81 4.65
CA ARG A 100 12.62 13.52 5.46
C ARG A 100 11.94 14.70 4.75
N GLN A 101 11.93 14.72 3.42
CA GLN A 101 11.30 15.78 2.62
C GLN A 101 10.20 15.20 1.71
N GLY A 102 9.26 16.05 1.30
CA GLY A 102 8.16 15.67 0.40
C GLY A 102 7.45 14.40 0.86
N LEU A 103 7.26 13.44 -0.06
CA LEU A 103 6.67 12.14 0.23
C LEU A 103 7.62 11.19 0.99
N TRP A 104 8.93 11.36 0.87
CA TRP A 104 9.94 10.49 1.46
C TRP A 104 9.92 10.50 2.99
N LYS A 105 9.41 11.57 3.59
CA LYS A 105 9.26 11.66 5.05
C LYS A 105 8.33 10.60 5.64
N TYR A 106 7.35 10.11 4.86
CA TYR A 106 6.39 9.11 5.33
C TYR A 106 6.99 7.71 5.48
N GLU A 107 8.17 7.45 4.89
CA GLU A 107 8.91 6.21 5.14
C GLU A 107 9.47 6.12 6.57
N PHE A 108 9.49 7.24 7.31
CA PHE A 108 9.92 7.31 8.70
C PHE A 108 8.80 7.59 9.69
N CYS A 109 7.52 7.38 9.36
CA CYS A 109 6.41 7.68 10.27
C CYS A 109 6.12 6.61 11.34
N SER A 110 6.93 5.56 11.48
CA SER A 110 6.71 4.53 12.50
C SER A 110 7.26 4.94 13.89
N ASN A 111 6.35 5.15 14.84
CA ASN A 111 6.50 5.08 16.31
C ASN A 111 7.34 6.12 17.08
N SER A 112 7.80 7.22 16.51
CA SER A 112 8.33 8.32 17.34
C SER A 112 7.20 9.26 17.76
N HIS A 113 7.00 9.43 19.06
CA HIS A 113 6.10 10.41 19.69
C HIS A 113 6.33 11.88 19.24
N HIS A 114 7.27 12.13 18.32
CA HIS A 114 7.71 13.45 17.88
C HIS A 114 7.16 13.90 16.51
N PHE A 115 6.50 13.04 15.73
CA PHE A 115 5.88 13.43 14.45
C PHE A 115 4.47 12.81 14.32
N GLN A 116 3.48 13.38 15.02
CA GLN A 116 2.07 12.99 14.93
C GLN A 116 1.39 13.63 13.70
N ILE A 117 1.80 13.26 12.50
CA ILE A 117 1.02 13.60 11.30
C ILE A 117 0.09 12.43 11.05
N SER A 118 -1.21 12.63 11.29
CA SER A 118 -2.24 11.66 10.93
C SER A 118 -2.14 11.36 9.42
N PRO A 119 -2.27 10.09 8.99
CA PRO A 119 -2.38 9.75 7.58
C PRO A 119 -3.32 10.69 6.82
N GLY A 120 -2.82 11.31 5.77
CA GLY A 120 -3.56 12.28 4.97
C GLY A 120 -3.54 13.75 5.44
N GLY A 121 -2.99 14.05 6.64
CA GLY A 121 -2.99 15.42 7.20
C GLY A 121 -2.22 16.46 6.38
N ASP A 122 -1.25 16.00 5.59
CA ASP A 122 -0.44 16.85 4.70
C ASP A 122 -0.94 16.88 3.26
N LEU A 123 -2.03 16.18 2.92
CA LEU A 123 -2.57 16.19 1.55
C LEU A 123 -2.84 17.61 1.00
N PRO A 124 -3.24 18.61 1.81
CA PRO A 124 -3.37 19.99 1.33
C PRO A 124 -2.10 20.56 0.69
N LEU A 125 -0.89 20.07 1.03
CA LEU A 125 0.37 20.51 0.40
C LEU A 125 0.48 20.14 -1.09
N PHE A 126 -0.32 19.18 -1.52
CA PHE A 126 -0.30 18.60 -2.86
C PHE A 126 -1.65 18.78 -3.57
N SER A 127 -2.51 19.69 -3.10
CA SER A 127 -3.88 19.85 -3.59
C SER A 127 -3.99 20.14 -5.09
N ASP A 128 -2.96 20.75 -5.69
CA ASP A 128 -2.91 21.00 -7.13
C ASP A 128 -2.78 19.73 -7.98
N LEU A 129 -2.49 18.56 -7.38
CA LEU A 129 -2.33 17.29 -8.10
C LEU A 129 -3.65 16.58 -8.40
N TRP A 130 -4.77 17.06 -7.86
CA TRP A 130 -6.09 16.43 -8.00
C TRP A 130 -7.23 17.45 -7.89
N THR A 131 -8.45 16.98 -8.17
CA THR A 131 -9.67 17.65 -7.72
C THR A 131 -10.38 16.80 -6.67
N THR A 132 -11.22 17.43 -5.84
CA THR A 132 -11.94 16.72 -4.77
C THR A 132 -13.45 16.83 -4.93
N THR A 133 -14.14 15.75 -4.61
CA THR A 133 -15.61 15.73 -4.37
C THR A 133 -15.88 14.96 -3.07
N THR A 134 -17.14 14.78 -2.70
CA THR A 134 -17.52 13.90 -1.58
C THR A 134 -18.12 12.59 -2.08
N ILE A 135 -18.03 11.52 -1.29
CA ILE A 135 -18.63 10.20 -1.61
C ILE A 135 -20.15 10.33 -1.83
N ASP A 136 -20.79 11.28 -1.13
CA ASP A 136 -22.23 11.50 -1.18
C ASP A 136 -22.67 12.43 -2.34
N SER A 137 -21.74 13.07 -3.05
CA SER A 137 -22.07 13.99 -4.16
C SER A 137 -22.22 13.23 -5.49
N GLU A 138 -23.36 13.41 -6.15
CA GLU A 138 -23.62 12.82 -7.47
C GLU A 138 -22.68 13.41 -8.54
N LYS A 139 -21.82 12.53 -9.09
CA LYS A 139 -21.09 12.63 -10.38
C LYS A 139 -20.74 14.05 -10.85
N LEU A 140 -19.54 14.53 -10.49
CA LEU A 140 -18.89 15.57 -11.29
C LEU A 140 -18.30 15.01 -12.59
N ALA A 141 -18.29 15.86 -13.62
CA ALA A 141 -17.63 15.58 -14.90
C ALA A 141 -16.11 15.39 -14.70
N PRO A 142 -15.44 14.58 -15.54
CA PRO A 142 -14.00 14.42 -15.49
C PRO A 142 -13.30 15.77 -15.69
N VAL A 143 -12.51 16.20 -14.71
CA VAL A 143 -11.65 17.37 -14.84
C VAL A 143 -10.31 16.90 -15.39
N THR A 144 -9.92 17.47 -16.52
CA THR A 144 -8.55 17.31 -17.03
C THR A 144 -7.64 18.21 -16.20
N LEU A 145 -6.82 17.61 -15.34
CA LEU A 145 -5.69 18.32 -14.73
C LEU A 145 -4.67 18.62 -15.85
N SER A 146 -4.66 19.85 -16.33
CA SER A 146 -3.63 20.33 -17.26
C SER A 146 -2.35 20.69 -16.50
N SER A 147 -1.22 20.68 -17.21
CA SER A 147 0.08 21.12 -16.67
C SER A 147 0.05 22.62 -16.38
N SER A 148 -0.38 23.00 -15.18
CA SER A 148 -0.26 24.36 -14.65
C SER A 148 1.08 24.52 -13.91
N PRO A 149 1.59 25.75 -13.75
CA PRO A 149 2.74 25.98 -12.87
C PRO A 149 2.52 25.49 -11.44
N SER A 150 1.27 25.55 -10.94
CA SER A 150 0.94 25.04 -9.59
C SER A 150 0.98 23.51 -9.51
N TYR A 151 0.60 22.81 -10.59
CA TYR A 151 0.71 21.35 -10.70
C TYR A 151 2.18 20.91 -10.68
N GLU A 152 3.03 21.57 -11.47
CA GLU A 152 4.47 21.30 -11.50
C GLU A 152 5.14 21.54 -10.14
N ASP A 153 4.81 22.66 -9.49
CA ASP A 153 5.30 23.01 -8.16
C ASP A 153 4.86 21.98 -7.09
N ALA A 154 3.63 21.49 -7.16
CA ALA A 154 3.15 20.41 -6.29
C ALA A 154 3.89 19.08 -6.53
N LEU A 155 4.24 18.74 -7.79
CA LEU A 155 5.06 17.57 -8.08
C LEU A 155 6.48 17.72 -7.54
N VAL A 156 7.09 18.90 -7.67
CA VAL A 156 8.42 19.19 -7.11
C VAL A 156 8.38 19.05 -5.59
N ARG A 157 7.34 19.57 -4.91
CA ARG A 157 7.15 19.35 -3.46
C ARG A 157 7.00 17.87 -3.09
N ALA A 158 6.27 17.11 -3.88
CA ALA A 158 6.02 15.70 -3.62
C ALA A 158 7.31 14.87 -3.75
N PHE A 159 8.03 15.01 -4.86
CA PHE A 159 9.19 14.16 -5.17
C PHE A 159 10.51 14.72 -4.67
N VAL A 160 10.62 16.03 -4.38
CA VAL A 160 11.83 16.74 -3.89
C VAL A 160 13.00 16.75 -4.90
N SER A 161 12.92 15.92 -5.94
CA SER A 161 13.84 15.86 -7.06
C SER A 161 13.15 16.44 -8.31
N PRO A 162 13.65 17.55 -8.88
CA PRO A 162 13.12 18.11 -10.12
C PRO A 162 13.13 17.12 -11.29
N SER A 163 14.16 16.28 -11.39
CA SER A 163 14.23 15.27 -12.45
C SER A 163 13.14 14.20 -12.29
N LEU A 164 12.90 13.71 -11.07
CA LEU A 164 11.79 12.79 -10.82
C LEU A 164 10.45 13.47 -11.04
N ALA A 165 10.26 14.71 -10.58
CA ALA A 165 9.02 15.46 -10.79
C ALA A 165 8.68 15.62 -12.28
N VAL A 166 9.67 15.92 -13.12
CA VAL A 166 9.51 15.99 -14.58
C VAL A 166 9.17 14.62 -15.15
N ILE A 167 9.92 13.57 -14.81
CA ILE A 167 9.64 12.23 -15.34
C ILE A 167 8.21 11.80 -14.97
N MET A 168 7.82 12.00 -13.70
CA MET A 168 6.50 11.62 -13.19
C MET A 168 5.35 12.50 -13.70
N SER A 169 5.62 13.69 -14.25
CA SER A 169 4.61 14.53 -14.91
C SER A 169 4.32 14.09 -16.35
N LEU A 170 5.31 13.50 -17.02
CA LEU A 170 5.24 13.11 -18.42
C LEU A 170 4.53 11.78 -18.60
N SER A 171 3.86 11.64 -19.75
CA SER A 171 3.43 10.32 -20.22
C SER A 171 4.66 9.44 -20.49
N PRO A 172 4.59 8.13 -20.22
CA PRO A 172 5.68 7.19 -20.50
C PRO A 172 6.15 7.27 -21.96
N LEU A 173 7.46 7.18 -22.16
CA LEU A 173 8.12 7.42 -23.45
C LEU A 173 7.92 6.28 -24.47
N TYR A 174 7.75 5.05 -23.99
CA TYR A 174 7.66 3.87 -24.84
C TYR A 174 6.20 3.38 -24.91
N ASP A 175 5.69 3.26 -26.14
CA ASP A 175 4.47 2.51 -26.43
C ASP A 175 4.65 1.06 -26.00
N SER A 176 3.59 0.47 -25.45
CA SER A 176 3.62 -0.84 -24.78
C SER A 176 4.27 -1.93 -25.66
N PRO A 177 5.41 -2.51 -25.23
CA PRO A 177 5.98 -3.69 -25.85
C PRO A 177 5.44 -4.90 -25.10
N ALA A 178 4.13 -5.12 -25.03
CA ALA A 178 3.53 -6.24 -24.30
C ALA A 178 3.12 -7.41 -25.23
N PRO A 179 4.01 -7.97 -26.09
CA PRO A 179 3.67 -9.02 -27.03
C PRO A 179 3.32 -10.34 -26.34
N ASP A 180 3.71 -10.51 -25.07
CA ASP A 180 3.46 -11.69 -24.26
C ASP A 180 2.29 -11.53 -23.27
N LEU A 181 1.63 -10.36 -23.25
CA LEU A 181 0.46 -10.15 -22.41
C LEU A 181 -0.72 -11.00 -22.92
N GLN A 182 -1.20 -11.91 -22.08
CA GLN A 182 -2.35 -12.74 -22.42
C GLN A 182 -3.64 -11.92 -22.37
N GLU A 183 -4.43 -11.97 -23.44
CA GLU A 183 -5.79 -11.41 -23.49
C GLU A 183 -6.83 -12.46 -23.08
N PRO A 184 -7.93 -12.07 -22.39
CA PRO A 184 -8.29 -10.71 -21.99
C PRO A 184 -7.47 -10.19 -20.80
N SER A 185 -6.99 -8.94 -20.87
CA SER A 185 -6.27 -8.25 -19.79
C SER A 185 -6.88 -6.89 -19.43
N LEU A 186 -6.68 -6.44 -18.19
CA LEU A 186 -7.06 -5.10 -17.71
C LEU A 186 -5.93 -4.07 -17.91
N VAL A 187 -4.71 -4.52 -18.13
CA VAL A 187 -3.52 -3.66 -18.21
C VAL A 187 -3.08 -3.47 -19.66
N ASN A 188 -2.35 -2.39 -19.92
CA ASN A 188 -1.76 -2.12 -21.24
C ASN A 188 -0.36 -2.70 -21.39
N ILE A 189 0.37 -2.79 -20.28
CA ILE A 189 1.78 -3.13 -20.24
C ILE A 189 1.93 -4.35 -19.35
N ASN A 190 2.96 -5.17 -19.62
CA ASN A 190 3.31 -6.34 -18.84
C ASN A 190 4.63 -6.10 -18.08
N LEU A 191 4.56 -5.50 -16.89
CA LEU A 191 5.74 -5.30 -16.04
C LEU A 191 5.89 -6.47 -15.08
N ARG A 192 7.10 -7.04 -14.99
CA ARG A 192 7.40 -8.21 -14.16
C ARG A 192 8.19 -7.87 -12.91
N ASP A 193 8.96 -6.78 -12.92
CA ASP A 193 9.76 -6.32 -11.79
C ASP A 193 10.10 -4.82 -11.88
N TRP A 194 10.90 -4.35 -10.92
CA TRP A 194 11.35 -2.96 -10.88
C TRP A 194 12.22 -2.56 -12.08
N LEU A 195 13.03 -3.47 -12.62
CA LEU A 195 13.90 -3.16 -13.75
C LEU A 195 13.05 -2.88 -15.01
N ASP A 196 12.03 -3.71 -15.25
CA ASP A 196 11.05 -3.47 -16.31
C ASP A 196 10.39 -2.09 -16.16
N TYR A 197 9.95 -1.74 -14.94
CA TYR A 197 9.33 -0.44 -14.68
C TYR A 197 10.30 0.73 -14.94
N TYR A 198 11.55 0.65 -14.46
CA TYR A 198 12.52 1.73 -14.64
C TYR A 198 12.86 1.94 -16.11
N LYS A 199 13.01 0.86 -16.90
CA LYS A 199 13.23 0.94 -18.34
C LYS A 199 12.02 1.54 -19.06
N TRP A 200 10.83 1.04 -18.77
CA TRP A 200 9.58 1.53 -19.37
C TRP A 200 9.32 3.00 -19.05
N ARG A 201 9.63 3.45 -17.82
CA ARG A 201 9.41 4.83 -17.39
C ARG A 201 10.49 5.80 -17.88
N GLY A 202 11.62 5.31 -18.39
CA GLY A 202 12.77 6.12 -18.80
C GLY A 202 13.62 6.60 -17.62
N LEU A 203 13.64 5.83 -16.52
CA LEU A 203 14.42 6.12 -15.31
C LEU A 203 15.84 5.55 -15.34
N CYS A 204 16.12 4.65 -16.27
CA CYS A 204 17.44 4.07 -16.51
C CYS A 204 17.70 3.91 -18.00
N SER A 205 18.97 3.78 -18.39
CA SER A 205 19.31 3.47 -19.78
C SER A 205 18.95 2.02 -20.13
N PRO A 206 18.71 1.68 -21.42
CA PRO A 206 18.32 0.32 -21.81
C PRO A 206 19.31 -0.77 -21.37
N ASP A 207 20.60 -0.43 -21.33
CA ASP A 207 21.72 -1.30 -20.96
C ASP A 207 22.00 -1.33 -19.45
N GLU A 208 21.31 -0.52 -18.66
CA GLU A 208 21.48 -0.46 -17.21
C GLU A 208 20.78 -1.65 -16.54
N GLU A 209 21.52 -2.38 -15.72
CA GLU A 209 21.02 -3.56 -14.99
C GLU A 209 20.71 -3.23 -13.52
N SER A 210 21.09 -2.05 -13.03
CA SER A 210 20.92 -1.63 -11.65
C SER A 210 19.95 -0.46 -11.50
N ILE A 211 19.19 -0.45 -10.41
CA ILE A 211 18.31 0.65 -10.02
C ILE A 211 19.16 1.79 -9.46
N SER A 212 19.16 2.96 -10.11
CA SER A 212 20.03 4.09 -9.76
C SER A 212 19.39 5.17 -8.88
N ASN A 213 18.07 5.09 -8.61
CA ASN A 213 17.37 6.09 -7.81
C ASN A 213 16.32 5.44 -6.88
N PRO A 214 15.91 6.12 -5.79
CA PRO A 214 15.11 5.50 -4.74
C PRO A 214 13.60 5.46 -5.02
N LEU A 215 13.12 5.80 -6.23
CA LEU A 215 11.69 5.96 -6.54
C LEU A 215 10.84 4.73 -6.20
N ALA A 216 11.40 3.53 -6.31
CA ALA A 216 10.77 2.28 -5.90
C ALA A 216 10.22 2.31 -4.46
N LEU A 217 10.85 3.06 -3.55
CA LEU A 217 10.37 3.22 -2.17
C LEU A 217 9.03 3.94 -2.10
N LEU A 218 8.76 4.90 -2.98
CA LEU A 218 7.48 5.59 -3.02
C LEU A 218 6.42 4.78 -3.80
N LEU A 219 6.83 4.09 -4.85
CA LEU A 219 5.93 3.44 -5.81
C LEU A 219 5.53 2.00 -5.46
N HIS A 220 6.10 1.40 -4.43
CA HIS A 220 5.84 -0.01 -4.13
C HIS A 220 4.34 -0.31 -3.95
N TRP A 221 3.55 0.56 -3.31
CA TRP A 221 2.09 0.33 -3.16
C TRP A 221 1.33 0.31 -4.48
N PRO A 222 1.38 1.35 -5.33
CA PRO A 222 0.70 1.30 -6.63
C PRO A 222 1.22 0.18 -7.53
N LEU A 223 2.52 -0.10 -7.54
CA LEU A 223 3.07 -1.14 -8.42
C LEU A 223 2.76 -2.56 -7.91
N THR A 224 2.65 -2.75 -6.59
CA THR A 224 2.13 -4.00 -6.02
C THR A 224 0.65 -4.19 -6.34
N LEU A 225 -0.17 -3.12 -6.28
CA LEU A 225 -1.57 -3.16 -6.72
C LEU A 225 -1.67 -3.54 -8.19
N TYR A 226 -0.87 -2.90 -9.05
CA TYR A 226 -0.79 -3.24 -10.46
C TYR A 226 -0.42 -4.72 -10.65
N HIS A 227 0.61 -5.22 -9.96
CA HIS A 227 1.04 -6.60 -10.08
C HIS A 227 -0.06 -7.58 -9.69
N ILE A 228 -0.79 -7.29 -8.62
CA ILE A 228 -1.97 -8.06 -8.22
C ILE A 228 -2.97 -8.13 -9.37
N VAL A 229 -3.36 -6.99 -9.94
CA VAL A 229 -4.41 -6.94 -10.95
C VAL A 229 -3.96 -7.56 -12.27
N ALA A 230 -2.69 -7.35 -12.65
CA ALA A 230 -2.12 -7.86 -13.90
C ALA A 230 -1.88 -9.37 -13.85
N HIS A 231 -1.38 -9.90 -12.73
CA HIS A 231 -0.81 -11.25 -12.67
C HIS A 231 -1.54 -12.20 -11.72
N LYS A 232 -2.10 -11.71 -10.61
CA LYS A 232 -2.75 -12.56 -9.60
C LYS A 232 -4.25 -12.68 -9.80
N LEU A 233 -4.92 -11.58 -10.12
CA LEU A 233 -6.35 -11.55 -10.36
C LEU A 233 -6.78 -12.52 -11.48
N PRO A 234 -6.09 -12.58 -12.65
CA PRO A 234 -6.46 -13.53 -13.71
C PRO A 234 -6.26 -15.00 -13.30
N GLN A 235 -5.32 -15.28 -12.39
CA GLN A 235 -5.06 -16.64 -11.89
C GLN A 235 -6.11 -17.09 -10.88
N ILE A 236 -6.55 -16.18 -10.02
CA ILE A 236 -7.49 -16.48 -8.92
C ILE A 236 -8.95 -16.42 -9.40
N ASN A 237 -9.28 -15.49 -10.28
CA ASN A 237 -10.64 -15.29 -10.78
C ASN A 237 -10.66 -14.79 -12.23
N PRO A 238 -10.37 -15.66 -13.23
CA PRO A 238 -10.32 -15.26 -14.64
C PRO A 238 -11.66 -14.70 -15.17
N PHE A 239 -12.78 -15.12 -14.59
CA PHE A 239 -14.12 -14.72 -15.02
C PHE A 239 -14.46 -13.26 -14.70
N CYS A 240 -13.75 -12.61 -13.76
CA CYS A 240 -14.00 -11.20 -13.46
C CYS A 240 -13.45 -10.27 -14.55
N ILE A 241 -12.42 -10.68 -15.29
CA ILE A 241 -11.73 -9.83 -16.27
C ILE A 241 -12.69 -9.39 -17.40
N PRO A 242 -13.43 -10.29 -18.09
CA PRO A 242 -14.38 -9.87 -19.12
C PRO A 242 -15.48 -8.95 -18.57
N LYS A 243 -15.97 -9.21 -17.35
CA LYS A 243 -17.01 -8.39 -16.71
C LYS A 243 -16.52 -6.96 -16.48
N ILE A 244 -15.32 -6.80 -15.94
CA ILE A 244 -14.69 -5.49 -15.71
C ILE A 244 -14.48 -4.75 -17.03
N LEU A 245 -14.05 -5.46 -18.08
CA LEU A 245 -13.87 -4.88 -19.42
C LEU A 245 -15.19 -4.42 -20.06
N ILE A 246 -16.26 -5.22 -19.93
CA ILE A 246 -17.61 -4.87 -20.41
C ILE A 246 -18.14 -3.65 -19.67
N ASN A 247 -18.03 -3.65 -18.34
CA ASN A 247 -18.49 -2.53 -17.50
C ASN A 247 -17.59 -1.30 -17.60
N ARG A 248 -16.38 -1.46 -18.17
CA ARG A 248 -15.34 -0.44 -18.25
C ARG A 248 -15.02 0.20 -16.90
N LYS A 249 -15.12 -0.57 -15.82
CA LYS A 249 -14.97 -0.09 -14.45
C LYS A 249 -14.36 -1.16 -13.57
N LEU A 250 -13.26 -0.81 -12.91
CA LEU A 250 -12.54 -1.63 -11.93
C LEU A 250 -12.67 -0.98 -10.55
N ILE A 251 -13.30 -1.70 -9.61
CA ILE A 251 -13.51 -1.25 -8.23
C ILE A 251 -12.58 -2.03 -7.30
N ILE A 252 -11.69 -1.31 -6.62
CA ILE A 252 -10.68 -1.87 -5.72
C ILE A 252 -10.91 -1.31 -4.32
N HIS A 253 -11.08 -2.17 -3.32
CA HIS A 253 -11.10 -1.76 -1.91
C HIS A 253 -9.75 -2.08 -1.28
N VAL A 254 -9.02 -1.05 -0.85
CA VAL A 254 -7.80 -1.19 -0.06
C VAL A 254 -8.17 -1.00 1.41
N ILE A 255 -7.98 -2.04 2.21
CA ILE A 255 -8.44 -2.11 3.60
C ILE A 255 -7.26 -2.15 4.57
N GLY A 256 -7.45 -1.53 5.74
CA GLY A 256 -6.37 -1.35 6.70
C GLY A 256 -5.33 -0.34 6.22
N VAL A 257 -5.77 0.68 5.47
CA VAL A 257 -4.90 1.74 4.98
C VAL A 257 -4.39 2.57 6.16
N GLU A 258 -3.11 2.89 6.12
CA GLU A 258 -2.40 3.77 7.03
C GLU A 258 -1.55 4.75 6.21
N LYS A 259 -0.24 4.51 6.09
CA LYS A 259 0.70 5.41 5.40
C LYS A 259 0.42 5.55 3.90
N GLU A 260 -0.28 4.61 3.28
CA GLU A 260 -0.65 4.64 1.86
C GLU A 260 -1.45 5.91 1.52
N LEU A 261 -2.29 6.40 2.44
CA LEU A 261 -3.05 7.63 2.24
C LEU A 261 -2.14 8.86 2.11
N SER A 262 -1.05 8.93 2.88
CA SER A 262 -0.08 10.03 2.76
C SER A 262 0.74 9.97 1.46
N LEU A 263 0.78 8.81 0.82
CA LEU A 263 1.44 8.58 -0.47
C LEU A 263 0.49 8.71 -1.67
N LEU A 264 -0.70 9.30 -1.47
CA LEU A 264 -1.74 9.44 -2.51
C LEU A 264 -1.23 9.94 -3.88
N PRO A 265 -0.31 10.95 -3.98
CA PRO A 265 0.14 11.43 -5.29
C PRO A 265 0.70 10.33 -6.20
N VAL A 266 1.37 9.32 -5.65
CA VAL A 266 2.04 8.28 -6.45
C VAL A 266 1.08 7.27 -7.05
N PHE A 267 -0.16 7.20 -6.54
CA PHE A 267 -1.19 6.34 -7.13
C PHE A 267 -1.62 6.79 -8.53
N LYS A 268 -1.32 8.05 -8.91
CA LYS A 268 -1.55 8.55 -10.28
C LYS A 268 -0.85 7.70 -11.34
N GLU A 269 0.27 7.05 -11.00
CA GLU A 269 1.03 6.19 -11.91
C GLU A 269 0.16 5.03 -12.47
N LEU A 270 -0.85 4.59 -11.72
CA LEU A 270 -1.80 3.56 -12.20
C LEU A 270 -2.54 3.97 -13.48
N ASP A 271 -2.74 5.27 -13.73
CA ASP A 271 -3.45 5.77 -14.91
C ASP A 271 -2.78 5.32 -16.22
N HIS A 272 -1.45 5.21 -16.21
CA HIS A 272 -0.62 4.79 -17.35
C HIS A 272 -0.56 3.27 -17.51
N LEU A 273 -0.74 2.51 -16.43
CA LEU A 273 -0.57 1.05 -16.43
C LEU A 273 -1.82 0.30 -16.93
N PHE A 274 -3.02 0.88 -16.75
CA PHE A 274 -4.32 0.26 -17.07
C PHE A 274 -4.91 0.72 -18.41
N LYS A 275 -5.67 -0.17 -19.08
CA LYS A 275 -6.29 0.06 -20.40
C LYS A 275 -7.07 1.36 -20.49
N PRO A 276 -6.90 2.25 -21.50
CA PRO A 276 -7.42 3.62 -21.51
C PRO A 276 -8.93 3.75 -21.26
N GLN A 277 -9.69 2.73 -21.67
CA GLN A 277 -11.14 2.68 -21.52
C GLN A 277 -11.64 2.36 -20.10
N LEU A 278 -10.78 1.93 -19.16
CA LEU A 278 -11.21 1.53 -17.82
C LEU A 278 -11.36 2.74 -16.88
N ARG A 279 -12.45 2.81 -16.13
CA ARG A 279 -12.51 3.69 -14.95
C ARG A 279 -12.00 2.93 -13.74
N ILE A 280 -11.04 3.48 -13.01
CA ILE A 280 -10.42 2.85 -11.84
C ILE A 280 -10.92 3.60 -10.60
N CYS A 281 -11.65 2.89 -9.75
CA CYS A 281 -12.18 3.42 -8.51
C CYS A 281 -11.54 2.67 -7.34
N ILE A 282 -10.69 3.37 -6.58
CA ILE A 282 -10.05 2.83 -5.40
C ILE A 282 -10.76 3.38 -4.16
N TYR A 283 -11.01 2.54 -3.18
CA TYR A 283 -11.52 2.93 -1.86
C TYR A 283 -10.46 2.65 -0.80
N PHE A 284 -9.97 3.69 -0.15
CA PHE A 284 -9.07 3.60 1.00
C PHE A 284 -9.88 3.58 2.28
N ILE A 285 -9.77 2.47 3.00
CA ILE A 285 -10.58 2.18 4.19
C ILE A 285 -9.64 1.89 5.36
N GLY A 286 -9.67 2.75 6.37
CA GLY A 286 -8.78 2.72 7.54
C GLY A 286 -9.35 3.54 8.68
N ARG A 287 -8.83 3.40 9.90
CA ARG A 287 -9.48 3.99 11.11
C ARG A 287 -8.92 5.34 11.55
N HIS A 288 -7.67 5.61 11.21
CA HIS A 288 -6.87 6.66 11.85
C HIS A 288 -6.43 7.72 10.85
N PHE A 289 -7.33 8.14 9.97
CA PHE A 289 -7.04 9.20 9.01
C PHE A 289 -7.18 10.58 9.64
N ASP A 290 -6.60 11.58 8.99
CA ASP A 290 -6.94 12.96 9.26
C ASP A 290 -8.43 13.21 8.97
N ALA A 291 -9.12 13.87 9.90
CA ALA A 291 -10.56 14.06 9.83
C ALA A 291 -11.02 14.84 8.59
N ALA A 292 -10.17 15.72 8.03
CA ALA A 292 -10.50 16.49 6.83
C ALA A 292 -10.53 15.62 5.56
N THR A 293 -10.02 14.39 5.63
CA THR A 293 -9.97 13.46 4.49
C THR A 293 -11.15 12.50 4.45
N ASP A 294 -11.92 12.37 5.54
CA ASP A 294 -13.04 11.44 5.58
C ASP A 294 -14.11 11.80 4.54
N ARG A 295 -14.58 10.78 3.82
CA ARG A 295 -15.61 10.88 2.75
C ARG A 295 -15.20 11.74 1.57
N ILE A 296 -13.93 12.10 1.44
CA ILE A 296 -13.40 12.80 0.27
C ILE A 296 -13.08 11.81 -0.85
N VAL A 297 -13.40 12.19 -2.07
CA VAL A 297 -12.99 11.51 -3.30
C VAL A 297 -11.97 12.38 -4.00
N TYR A 298 -10.74 11.88 -4.10
CA TYR A 298 -9.64 12.50 -4.80
C TYR A 298 -9.58 12.00 -6.24
N HIS A 299 -9.78 12.88 -7.21
CA HIS A 299 -9.71 12.56 -8.64
C HIS A 299 -8.30 12.86 -9.15
N LEU A 300 -7.48 11.82 -9.29
CA LEU A 300 -6.09 11.92 -9.74
C LEU A 300 -5.99 12.10 -11.27
N SER A 301 -7.03 11.65 -12.00
CA SER A 301 -7.24 11.85 -13.43
C SER A 301 -8.74 11.84 -13.74
N SER A 302 -9.10 11.97 -15.02
CA SER A 302 -10.49 11.85 -15.49
C SER A 302 -11.12 10.46 -15.25
N ARG A 303 -10.29 9.46 -14.93
CA ARG A 303 -10.69 8.05 -14.88
C ARG A 303 -10.14 7.30 -13.66
N LEU A 304 -9.23 7.89 -12.89
CA LEU A 304 -8.68 7.34 -11.67
C LEU A 304 -9.12 8.19 -10.46
N SER A 305 -9.81 7.56 -9.52
CA SER A 305 -10.26 8.21 -8.29
C SER A 305 -9.94 7.35 -7.07
N VAL A 306 -9.57 8.00 -5.96
CA VAL A 306 -9.39 7.38 -4.64
C VAL A 306 -10.41 7.99 -3.67
N SER A 307 -11.31 7.16 -3.16
CA SER A 307 -12.30 7.55 -2.15
C SER A 307 -11.81 7.16 -0.78
N VAL A 308 -11.87 8.06 0.19
CA VAL A 308 -11.41 7.83 1.56
C VAL A 308 -12.61 7.63 2.48
N TRP A 309 -12.57 6.58 3.28
CA TRP A 309 -13.58 6.31 4.27
C TRP A 309 -12.95 5.86 5.59
N SER A 310 -13.28 6.58 6.66
CA SER A 310 -12.71 6.39 7.99
C SER A 310 -13.58 5.45 8.84
N GLY A 311 -13.03 4.29 9.20
CA GLY A 311 -13.67 3.31 10.08
C GLY A 311 -13.29 1.87 9.76
N LEU A 312 -14.16 0.93 10.11
CA LEU A 312 -13.98 -0.50 9.81
C LEU A 312 -14.65 -0.92 8.49
N TYR A 313 -14.03 -1.86 7.78
CA TYR A 313 -14.55 -2.30 6.47
C TYR A 313 -15.99 -2.83 6.51
N HIS A 314 -16.39 -3.54 7.56
CA HIS A 314 -17.76 -4.03 7.70
C HIS A 314 -18.78 -2.90 7.94
N GLU A 315 -18.39 -1.82 8.62
CA GLU A 315 -19.23 -0.62 8.76
C GLU A 315 -19.38 0.09 7.41
N PHE A 316 -18.29 0.21 6.63
CA PHE A 316 -18.33 0.74 5.26
C PHE A 316 -19.34 -0.01 4.40
N LEU A 317 -19.32 -1.35 4.43
CA LEU A 317 -20.28 -2.19 3.69
C LEU A 317 -21.74 -1.92 4.07
N HIS A 318 -22.03 -1.59 5.33
CA HIS A 318 -23.38 -1.24 5.77
C HIS A 318 -23.82 0.16 5.30
N THR A 319 -22.88 1.08 5.12
CA THR A 319 -23.17 2.46 4.69
C THR A 319 -23.28 2.62 3.17
N GLN A 320 -22.72 1.70 2.40
CA GLN A 320 -22.80 1.68 0.94
C GLN A 320 -24.25 1.46 0.49
N LYS A 321 -24.94 2.54 0.09
CA LYS A 321 -26.27 2.50 -0.55
C LYS A 321 -26.22 1.95 -1.99
N SER A 322 -25.03 1.92 -2.58
CA SER A 322 -24.75 1.47 -3.94
C SER A 322 -24.51 -0.04 -3.95
N ASN A 323 -25.24 -0.78 -4.79
CA ASN A 323 -25.02 -2.21 -5.05
C ASN A 323 -23.68 -2.52 -5.76
N GLU A 324 -22.74 -1.58 -5.85
CA GLU A 324 -21.46 -1.77 -6.50
C GLU A 324 -20.47 -2.49 -5.59
N LEU A 325 -20.43 -3.81 -5.72
CA LEU A 325 -19.46 -4.67 -5.05
C LEU A 325 -18.05 -4.42 -5.62
N ALA A 326 -17.03 -4.54 -4.76
CA ALA A 326 -15.64 -4.55 -5.19
C ALA A 326 -15.37 -5.70 -6.16
N ASP A 327 -14.55 -5.44 -7.19
CA ASP A 327 -13.98 -6.50 -8.00
C ASP A 327 -12.79 -7.16 -7.29
N LEU A 328 -12.06 -6.36 -6.51
CA LEU A 328 -10.87 -6.77 -5.78
C LEU A 328 -10.78 -6.10 -4.40
N ILE A 329 -10.45 -6.88 -3.38
CA ILE A 329 -10.13 -6.39 -2.03
C ILE A 329 -8.65 -6.67 -1.74
N ILE A 330 -7.90 -5.63 -1.36
CA ILE A 330 -6.46 -5.68 -1.05
C ILE A 330 -6.23 -5.20 0.39
N GLY A 331 -5.42 -5.93 1.16
CA GLY A 331 -4.81 -5.40 2.39
C GLY A 331 -3.30 -5.55 2.30
N PHE A 332 -2.56 -4.43 2.33
CA PHE A 332 -1.11 -4.37 2.15
C PHE A 332 -0.28 -4.60 3.43
N ASN A 333 -0.85 -4.22 4.57
CA ASN A 333 -0.31 -4.46 5.90
C ASN A 333 -1.44 -4.38 6.92
N ALA A 334 -2.51 -5.14 6.67
CA ALA A 334 -3.78 -4.97 7.34
C ALA A 334 -3.75 -5.31 8.85
N GLY A 335 -2.66 -5.87 9.37
CA GLY A 335 -2.55 -6.27 10.78
C GLY A 335 -3.63 -7.28 11.17
N LEU A 336 -3.88 -8.28 10.31
CA LEU A 336 -4.98 -9.24 10.46
C LEU A 336 -5.01 -9.92 11.84
N ALA A 337 -3.83 -10.19 12.40
CA ALA A 337 -3.66 -10.80 13.72
C ALA A 337 -3.54 -9.78 14.86
N ALA A 338 -3.42 -8.49 14.55
CA ALA A 338 -3.14 -7.43 15.51
C ALA A 338 -4.41 -6.72 16.02
N TYR A 339 -5.53 -6.79 15.28
CA TYR A 339 -6.75 -6.06 15.63
C TYR A 339 -7.97 -6.96 15.86
N PRO A 340 -8.70 -6.77 16.98
CA PRO A 340 -9.89 -7.56 17.32
C PRO A 340 -11.05 -7.47 16.33
N THR A 341 -11.00 -6.49 15.45
CA THR A 341 -12.09 -6.16 14.52
C THR A 341 -12.05 -6.98 13.23
N TRP A 342 -10.93 -7.67 12.95
CA TRP A 342 -10.78 -8.46 11.73
C TRP A 342 -11.69 -9.68 11.60
N PRO A 343 -12.02 -10.45 12.65
CA PRO A 343 -12.95 -11.58 12.51
C PRO A 343 -14.30 -11.18 11.92
N LEU A 344 -14.86 -10.04 12.35
CA LEU A 344 -16.11 -9.52 11.78
C LEU A 344 -15.91 -9.08 10.33
N THR A 345 -14.85 -8.33 10.04
CA THR A 345 -14.49 -7.94 8.66
C THR A 345 -14.34 -9.15 7.74
N LEU A 346 -13.61 -10.19 8.17
CA LEU A 346 -13.40 -11.42 7.42
C LEU A 346 -14.70 -12.19 7.23
N SER A 347 -15.59 -12.19 8.24
CA SER A 347 -16.92 -12.78 8.16
C SER A 347 -17.80 -12.03 7.16
N SER A 348 -17.83 -10.68 7.17
CA SER A 348 -18.57 -9.87 6.21
C SER A 348 -18.03 -10.05 4.79
N ILE A 349 -16.71 -10.12 4.64
CA ILE A 349 -16.05 -10.47 3.40
C ILE A 349 -16.53 -11.88 2.98
N ALA A 350 -16.48 -12.89 3.85
CA ALA A 350 -16.97 -14.24 3.58
C ALA A 350 -18.47 -14.31 3.27
N VAL A 351 -19.35 -13.52 3.88
CA VAL A 351 -20.79 -13.55 3.55
C VAL A 351 -21.08 -12.93 2.18
N SER A 352 -20.22 -12.01 1.71
CA SER A 352 -20.28 -11.50 0.33
C SER A 352 -19.94 -12.55 -0.75
N LEU A 353 -19.58 -13.80 -0.37
CA LEU A 353 -19.14 -14.92 -1.24
C LEU A 353 -20.15 -15.40 -2.28
N HIS A 354 -21.39 -14.90 -2.32
CA HIS A 354 -22.30 -15.24 -3.43
C HIS A 354 -21.98 -14.52 -4.74
N ASN A 355 -21.08 -13.53 -4.74
CA ASN A 355 -20.74 -12.75 -5.94
C ASN A 355 -19.21 -12.62 -6.11
N PHE A 356 -18.66 -13.17 -7.20
CA PHE A 356 -17.44 -12.86 -7.98
C PHE A 356 -16.27 -11.95 -7.44
N VAL A 357 -16.07 -11.76 -6.13
CA VAL A 357 -15.02 -10.88 -5.57
C VAL A 357 -13.70 -11.63 -5.36
N CYS A 358 -12.60 -11.11 -5.92
CA CYS A 358 -11.25 -11.62 -5.64
C CYS A 358 -10.64 -10.97 -4.38
N ARG A 359 -9.88 -11.74 -3.61
CA ARG A 359 -9.30 -11.30 -2.33
C ARG A 359 -7.82 -11.60 -2.30
N ILE A 360 -7.01 -10.58 -2.05
CA ILE A 360 -5.57 -10.75 -1.92
C ILE A 360 -5.11 -9.93 -0.73
N PHE A 361 -4.64 -10.62 0.31
CA PHE A 361 -3.94 -10.01 1.42
C PHE A 361 -2.46 -10.18 1.16
N ILE A 362 -1.76 -9.08 0.92
CA ILE A 362 -0.30 -9.08 0.84
C ILE A 362 0.19 -8.59 2.18
N ILE A 363 0.98 -9.42 2.84
CA ILE A 363 1.76 -9.03 4.00
C ILE A 363 3.12 -8.62 3.45
N VAL A 364 3.48 -7.33 3.44
CA VAL A 364 4.85 -6.93 3.07
C VAL A 364 5.61 -6.52 4.33
N PRO A 365 6.77 -7.13 4.61
CA PRO A 365 7.59 -6.73 5.75
C PRO A 365 8.38 -5.47 5.41
N VAL A 366 8.45 -4.52 6.35
CA VAL A 366 9.54 -3.54 6.39
C VAL A 366 10.15 -3.59 7.79
N SER A 367 11.34 -4.19 7.87
CA SER A 367 12.28 -4.27 9.00
C SER A 367 11.77 -3.77 10.37
N GLY A 368 11.30 -4.70 11.20
CA GLY A 368 10.96 -4.43 12.60
C GLY A 368 9.77 -5.19 13.18
N ARG A 369 9.19 -6.13 12.43
CA ARG A 369 8.21 -7.17 12.82
C ARG A 369 6.94 -6.69 13.55
N LEU A 370 5.89 -6.55 12.75
CA LEU A 370 4.66 -7.31 12.91
C LEU A 370 4.17 -7.71 11.51
N VAL A 371 3.47 -8.84 11.47
CA VAL A 371 3.09 -9.67 10.32
C VAL A 371 1.78 -9.23 9.70
#